data_AF-A0A2S7I582-F1
#
_entry.id   AF-A0A2S7I582-F1
#
_cell.length_a   1.000
_cell.length_b   1.000
_cell.length_c   1.000
_cell.angle_alpha   90.00
_cell.angle_beta   90.00
_cell.angle_gamma   90.00
#
_symmetry.space_group_name_H-M   'P 1'
#
loop_
_entity.id
_entity.type
_entity.pdbx_description
1 polymer ?
#
loop_
_entity_poly.entity_id
_entity_poly.type
_entity_poly.pdbx_seq_one_letter_code
_entity_poly.pdbx_strand_id
1 'polypeptide(L)'
;MIELLCFLSIFLLILSVLPFSKNQHWIFRVPEFLMLQITILQVIVFGISWFWAKGETLLFVLQIFQLGFIIYHVFTLIRFTKFYKNKDHRRPKHASELVRGIAVNVYQFNTQFQKIIDLITKEQPDFFITMESNTDWEKAMRVVEKDYPFSEKVTLENTYGMHFYSKLEILEVKTHYFVADDLPSIEAKLKTKDGYEFVFFGVHPPPPSPTEEKTSKERDGDLLSIAKKVKSHKIPVLVSGDFNNVAWAYSSQLFRKTSELIDARIGRGIFATFHAKHWFFRVPLDLLYHSKEIFVKEIFTYPSIGSDHFPLGFSFFIDRENDEQKEEIKTLENGEIHEVNQLIEEGKKEKSDNREEVATEDEI
;
A
#
# COMPACT_ATOMS: atom_id res chain seq x y z
N MET A 1 27.02 -25.51 17.63
CA MET A 1 25.72 -25.72 16.94
C MET A 1 24.56 -25.20 17.77
N ILE A 2 24.37 -25.68 19.01
CA ILE A 2 23.32 -25.18 19.92
C ILE A 2 23.41 -23.66 20.10
N GLU A 3 24.61 -23.11 20.37
CA GLU A 3 24.82 -21.66 20.53
C GLU A 3 24.35 -20.86 19.30
N LEU A 4 24.65 -21.35 18.09
CA LEU A 4 24.20 -20.73 16.84
C LEU A 4 22.68 -20.76 16.72
N LEU A 5 22.03 -21.88 17.07
CA LEU A 5 20.56 -22.00 17.04
C LEU A 5 19.90 -21.09 18.07
N CYS A 6 20.48 -20.97 19.27
CA CYS A 6 20.04 -20.01 20.28
C CYS A 6 20.17 -18.58 19.75
N PHE A 7 21.32 -18.22 19.18
CA PHE A 7 21.55 -16.89 18.61
C PHE A 7 20.54 -16.56 17.50
N LEU A 8 20.36 -17.45 16.51
CA LEU A 8 19.41 -17.27 15.42
C LEU A 8 17.97 -17.18 15.95
N SER A 9 17.61 -18.02 16.93
CA SER A 9 16.28 -18.00 17.53
C SER A 9 16.02 -16.69 18.25
N ILE A 10 16.96 -16.20 19.06
CA ILE A 10 16.84 -14.92 19.77
C ILE A 10 16.72 -13.77 18.77
N PHE A 11 17.57 -13.76 17.73
CA PHE A 11 17.56 -12.74 16.70
C PHE A 11 16.20 -12.66 15.98
N LEU A 12 15.67 -13.80 15.52
CA LEU A 12 14.36 -13.84 14.86
C LEU A 12 13.22 -13.43 15.79
N LEU A 13 13.27 -13.81 17.08
CA LEU A 13 12.28 -13.38 18.07
C LEU A 13 12.33 -11.86 18.30
N ILE A 14 13.52 -11.26 18.37
CA ILE A 14 13.67 -9.81 18.49
C ILE A 14 13.03 -9.13 17.29
N LEU A 15 13.32 -9.58 16.07
CA LEU A 15 12.71 -9.02 14.86
C LEU A 15 11.17 -9.14 14.87
N SER A 16 10.62 -10.24 15.37
CA SER A 16 9.17 -10.40 15.53
C SER A 16 8.56 -9.49 16.59
N VAL A 17 9.30 -9.15 17.65
CA VAL A 17 8.81 -8.31 18.77
C VAL A 17 8.90 -6.82 18.46
N LEU A 18 9.92 -6.37 17.73
CA LEU A 18 10.19 -4.94 17.50
C LEU A 18 8.96 -4.13 17.02
N PRO A 19 8.15 -4.61 16.06
CA PRO A 19 6.96 -3.88 15.59
C PRO A 19 5.90 -3.58 16.67
N PHE A 20 5.82 -4.40 17.73
CA PHE A 20 4.83 -4.22 18.80
C PHE A 20 5.09 -2.97 19.65
N SER A 21 6.29 -2.38 19.59
CA SER A 21 6.64 -1.16 20.31
C SER A 21 5.84 0.08 19.86
N LYS A 22 5.21 0.03 18.67
CA LYS A 22 4.57 1.17 17.99
C LYS A 22 5.49 2.38 17.77
N ASN A 23 6.80 2.24 17.97
CA ASN A 23 7.75 3.31 17.74
C ASN A 23 7.85 3.60 16.23
N GLN A 24 7.79 4.88 15.84
CA GLN A 24 7.80 5.30 14.44
C GLN A 24 9.19 5.33 13.81
N HIS A 25 10.27 5.14 14.58
CA HIS A 25 11.61 5.05 14.01
C HIS A 25 11.75 3.79 13.12
N TRP A 26 12.38 3.95 11.95
CA TRP A 26 12.42 2.91 10.90
C TRP A 26 12.87 1.52 11.40
N ILE A 27 13.82 1.46 12.35
CA ILE A 27 14.34 0.19 12.90
C ILE A 27 13.26 -0.70 13.54
N PHE A 28 12.20 -0.10 14.10
CA PHE A 28 11.08 -0.84 14.67
C PHE A 28 10.04 -1.24 13.62
N ARG A 29 10.06 -0.58 12.45
CA ARG A 29 9.09 -0.76 11.36
C ARG A 29 9.56 -1.74 10.29
N VAL A 30 10.85 -1.75 9.96
CA VAL A 30 11.44 -2.65 8.94
C VAL A 30 11.05 -4.13 9.13
N PRO A 31 11.02 -4.69 10.35
CA PRO A 31 10.62 -6.08 10.53
C PRO A 31 9.17 -6.39 10.10
N GLU A 32 8.26 -5.40 10.07
CA GLU A 32 6.89 -5.57 9.55
C GLU A 32 6.93 -5.99 8.07
N PHE A 33 7.80 -5.37 7.28
CA PHE A 33 7.98 -5.69 5.85
C PHE A 33 8.54 -7.10 5.65
N LEU A 34 9.43 -7.55 6.53
CA LEU A 34 10.11 -8.84 6.43
C LEU A 34 9.34 -9.99 7.07
N MET A 35 8.09 -9.81 7.51
CA MET A 35 7.33 -10.82 8.25
C MET A 35 7.30 -12.19 7.55
N LEU A 36 7.12 -12.21 6.21
CA LEU A 36 7.11 -13.45 5.44
C LEU A 36 8.48 -14.17 5.49
N GLN A 37 9.56 -13.43 5.25
CA GLN A 37 10.93 -13.93 5.27
C GLN A 37 11.30 -14.42 6.67
N ILE A 38 10.98 -13.64 7.70
CA ILE A 38 11.17 -14.00 9.11
C ILE A 38 10.42 -15.30 9.40
N THR A 39 9.17 -15.44 8.99
CA THR A 39 8.38 -16.66 9.22
C THR A 39 9.03 -17.90 8.60
N ILE A 40 9.51 -17.80 7.36
CA ILE A 40 10.20 -18.92 6.68
C ILE A 40 11.46 -19.31 7.46
N LEU A 41 12.27 -18.32 7.85
CA LEU A 41 13.49 -18.55 8.64
C LEU A 41 13.16 -19.14 10.02
N GLN A 42 12.10 -18.68 10.68
CA GLN A 42 11.63 -19.23 11.95
C GLN A 42 11.24 -20.69 11.81
N VAL A 43 10.49 -21.07 10.77
CA VAL A 43 10.12 -22.47 10.50
C VAL A 43 11.36 -23.35 10.28
N ILE A 44 12.34 -22.87 9.52
CA ILE A 44 13.60 -23.59 9.28
C ILE A 44 14.37 -23.77 10.60
N VAL A 45 14.58 -22.68 11.36
CA VAL A 45 15.31 -22.72 12.64
C VAL A 45 14.58 -23.58 13.66
N PHE A 46 13.24 -23.52 13.71
CA PHE A 46 12.40 -24.36 14.55
C PHE A 46 12.57 -25.85 14.21
N GLY A 47 12.43 -26.21 12.93
CA GLY A 47 12.57 -27.59 12.46
C GLY A 47 13.95 -28.19 12.70
N ILE A 48 15.00 -27.39 12.51
CA ILE A 48 16.39 -27.78 12.84
C ILE A 48 16.49 -27.97 14.37
N SER A 49 16.15 -26.95 15.15
CA SER A 49 16.29 -26.98 16.62
C SER A 49 15.57 -28.14 17.30
N TRP A 50 14.48 -28.67 16.72
CA TRP A 50 13.78 -29.85 17.22
C TRP A 50 14.70 -31.05 17.50
N PHE A 51 15.75 -31.26 16.67
CA PHE A 51 16.69 -32.37 16.83
C PHE A 51 17.72 -32.16 17.94
N TRP A 52 17.97 -30.90 18.35
CA TRP A 52 18.97 -30.53 19.34
C TRP A 52 18.39 -29.96 20.64
N ALA A 53 17.06 -29.75 20.72
CA ALA A 53 16.40 -29.20 21.91
C ALA A 53 16.35 -30.17 23.11
N LYS A 54 16.52 -31.47 22.88
CA LYS A 54 16.48 -32.48 23.96
C LYS A 54 17.67 -32.30 24.90
N GLY A 55 17.39 -31.93 26.15
CA GLY A 55 18.39 -31.72 27.20
C GLY A 55 18.84 -30.26 27.37
N GLU A 56 18.43 -29.37 26.46
CA GLU A 56 18.83 -27.95 26.47
C GLU A 56 17.64 -27.05 26.82
N THR A 57 17.50 -26.70 28.10
CA THR A 57 16.34 -25.92 28.62
C THR A 57 16.15 -24.59 27.89
N LEU A 58 17.22 -23.85 27.62
CA LEU A 58 17.13 -22.56 26.93
C LEU A 58 16.57 -22.73 25.51
N LEU A 59 17.11 -23.68 24.74
CA LEU A 59 16.66 -23.93 23.37
C LEU A 59 15.19 -24.37 23.37
N PHE A 60 14.77 -25.22 24.31
CA PHE A 60 13.38 -25.62 24.48
C PHE A 60 12.45 -24.41 24.74
N VAL A 61 12.83 -23.50 25.63
CA VAL A 61 12.06 -22.27 25.89
C VAL A 61 11.98 -21.39 24.64
N LEU A 62 13.08 -21.20 23.91
CA LEU A 62 13.10 -20.45 22.66
C LEU A 62 12.18 -21.06 21.60
N GLN A 63 12.08 -22.39 21.53
CA GLN A 63 11.16 -23.09 20.62
C GLN A 63 9.69 -22.79 20.92
N ILE A 64 9.29 -22.66 22.19
CA ILE A 64 7.91 -22.29 22.57
C ILE A 64 7.56 -20.89 22.03
N PHE A 65 8.46 -19.92 22.22
CA PHE A 65 8.25 -18.56 21.70
C PHE A 65 8.26 -18.52 20.17
N GLN A 66 9.17 -19.26 19.53
CA GLN A 66 9.23 -19.39 18.07
C GLN A 66 7.91 -19.93 17.52
N LEU A 67 7.37 -21.00 18.11
CA LEU A 67 6.08 -21.55 17.72
C LEU A 67 4.95 -20.51 17.87
N GLY A 68 4.94 -19.75 18.97
CA GLY A 68 3.98 -18.67 19.18
C GLY A 68 4.00 -17.62 18.06
N PHE A 69 5.19 -17.16 17.67
CA PHE A 69 5.33 -16.18 16.58
C PHE A 69 5.04 -16.76 15.21
N ILE A 70 5.44 -18.01 14.93
CA ILE A 70 5.07 -18.70 13.68
C ILE A 70 3.54 -18.75 13.55
N ILE A 71 2.82 -19.16 14.61
CA ILE A 71 1.35 -19.20 14.61
C ILE A 71 0.77 -17.80 14.36
N TYR A 72 1.29 -16.78 15.05
CA TYR A 72 0.85 -15.39 14.89
C TYR A 72 1.05 -14.88 13.46
N HIS A 73 2.24 -15.07 12.88
CA HIS A 73 2.54 -14.65 11.51
C HIS A 73 1.69 -15.42 10.50
N VAL A 74 1.56 -16.74 10.64
CA VAL A 74 0.71 -17.55 9.76
C VAL A 74 -0.74 -17.09 9.83
N PHE A 75 -1.27 -16.83 11.03
CA PHE A 75 -2.63 -16.30 11.21
C PHE A 75 -2.83 -14.92 10.56
N THR A 76 -1.79 -14.09 10.56
CA THR A 76 -1.81 -12.77 9.91
C THR A 76 -1.74 -12.90 8.40
N LEU A 77 -0.78 -13.67 7.89
CA LEU A 77 -0.47 -13.81 6.47
C LEU A 77 -1.50 -14.66 5.71
N ILE A 78 -2.16 -15.62 6.36
CA ILE A 78 -3.14 -16.50 5.70
C ILE A 78 -4.25 -15.69 5.03
N ARG A 79 -4.63 -14.54 5.61
CA ARG A 79 -5.63 -13.61 5.05
C ARG A 79 -5.28 -13.12 3.65
N PHE A 80 -4.01 -13.06 3.31
CA PHE A 80 -3.50 -12.61 2.02
C PHE A 80 -3.13 -13.78 1.11
N THR A 81 -3.79 -14.93 1.28
CA THR A 81 -3.65 -16.11 0.44
C THR A 81 -4.98 -16.48 -0.20
N LYS A 82 -4.93 -17.23 -1.30
CA LYS A 82 -6.13 -17.79 -1.97
C LYS A 82 -6.86 -18.83 -1.12
N PHE A 83 -6.26 -19.28 -0.01
CA PHE A 83 -6.87 -20.24 0.92
C PHE A 83 -7.78 -19.54 1.94
N TYR A 84 -7.68 -18.23 2.09
CA TYR A 84 -8.61 -17.47 2.92
C TYR A 84 -9.94 -17.30 2.21
N LYS A 85 -11.02 -17.20 3.00
CA LYS A 85 -12.38 -17.05 2.48
C LYS A 85 -12.45 -15.84 1.55
N ASN A 86 -12.74 -16.10 0.29
CA ASN A 86 -13.03 -15.08 -0.72
C ASN A 86 -14.29 -15.50 -1.46
N LYS A 87 -15.24 -14.58 -1.59
CA LYS A 87 -16.43 -14.80 -2.40
C LYS A 87 -16.13 -14.28 -3.80
N ASP A 88 -16.20 -15.15 -4.81
CA ASP A 88 -16.20 -14.66 -6.19
C ASP A 88 -17.55 -13.99 -6.46
N HIS A 89 -17.54 -12.67 -6.59
CA HIS A 89 -18.74 -11.89 -6.85
C HIS A 89 -18.99 -11.86 -8.36
N ARG A 90 -20.16 -12.38 -8.76
CA ARG A 90 -20.63 -12.25 -10.14
C ARG A 90 -21.26 -10.88 -10.32
N ARG A 91 -20.84 -10.16 -11.36
CA ARG A 91 -21.41 -8.85 -11.71
C ARG A 91 -22.89 -9.00 -12.09
N PRO A 92 -23.84 -8.43 -11.33
CA PRO A 92 -25.24 -8.44 -11.73
C PRO A 92 -25.48 -7.47 -12.89
N LYS A 93 -26.66 -7.55 -13.52
CA LYS A 93 -27.01 -6.68 -14.66
C LYS A 93 -27.19 -5.20 -14.29
N HIS A 94 -27.50 -4.91 -13.02
CA HIS A 94 -27.70 -3.56 -12.50
C HIS A 94 -26.41 -2.98 -11.88
N ALA A 95 -25.30 -3.71 -11.89
CA ALA A 95 -24.01 -3.17 -11.49
C ALA A 95 -23.36 -2.42 -12.66
N SER A 96 -22.38 -1.57 -12.33
CA SER A 96 -21.66 -0.82 -13.35
C SER A 96 -20.91 -1.72 -14.33
N GLU A 97 -20.51 -1.17 -15.46
CA GLU A 97 -19.48 -1.78 -16.31
C GLU A 97 -18.17 -2.00 -15.53
N LEU A 98 -17.35 -2.93 -16.02
CA LEU A 98 -16.04 -3.18 -15.42
C LEU A 98 -15.12 -2.01 -15.73
N VAL A 99 -14.45 -1.51 -14.70
CA VAL A 99 -13.44 -0.47 -14.78
C VAL A 99 -12.08 -1.10 -14.52
N ARG A 100 -11.09 -0.81 -15.36
CA ARG A 100 -9.71 -1.29 -15.25
C ARG A 100 -8.76 -0.15 -14.86
N GLY A 101 -8.01 -0.35 -13.78
CA GLY A 101 -7.00 0.60 -13.30
C GLY A 101 -5.60 -0.01 -13.30
N ILE A 102 -4.58 0.85 -13.43
CA ILE A 102 -3.18 0.51 -13.20
C ILE A 102 -2.57 1.55 -12.25
N ALA A 103 -1.90 1.10 -11.20
CA ALA A 103 -1.08 1.95 -10.32
C ALA A 103 0.37 1.47 -10.37
N VAL A 104 1.33 2.39 -10.47
CA VAL A 104 2.74 2.02 -10.55
C VAL A 104 3.68 3.11 -10.05
N ASN A 105 4.58 2.73 -9.15
CA ASN A 105 5.76 3.52 -8.85
C ASN A 105 6.74 3.33 -10.01
N VAL A 106 7.02 4.40 -10.76
CA VAL A 106 7.83 4.31 -11.99
C VAL A 106 9.33 4.29 -11.73
N TYR A 107 9.72 4.53 -10.48
CA TYR A 107 11.07 4.85 -10.02
C TYR A 107 11.62 6.08 -10.76
N GLN A 108 11.75 7.23 -10.09
CA GLN A 108 12.04 8.51 -10.76
C GLN A 108 13.25 8.42 -11.72
N PHE A 109 14.30 7.70 -11.31
CA PHE A 109 15.55 7.56 -12.06
C PHE A 109 15.53 6.49 -13.16
N ASN A 110 14.42 5.75 -13.32
CA ASN A 110 14.25 4.81 -14.42
C ASN A 110 14.02 5.57 -15.73
N THR A 111 14.82 5.26 -16.75
CA THR A 111 14.74 5.88 -18.08
C THR A 111 14.04 5.00 -19.11
N GLN A 112 13.50 3.84 -18.72
CA GLN A 112 12.82 2.89 -19.61
C GLN A 112 11.37 3.29 -19.90
N PHE A 113 11.14 4.56 -20.26
CA PHE A 113 9.82 5.15 -20.51
C PHE A 113 8.94 4.31 -21.44
N GLN A 114 9.55 3.77 -22.51
CA GLN A 114 8.84 2.99 -23.52
C GLN A 114 8.14 1.75 -22.93
N LYS A 115 8.66 1.14 -21.86
CA LYS A 115 8.03 -0.04 -21.26
C LYS A 115 6.68 0.29 -20.61
N ILE A 116 6.53 1.48 -20.02
CA ILE A 116 5.24 1.93 -19.49
C ILE A 116 4.31 2.28 -20.64
N ILE A 117 4.80 3.00 -21.65
CA ILE A 117 4.01 3.35 -22.83
C ILE A 117 3.47 2.09 -23.51
N ASP A 118 4.30 1.07 -23.71
CA ASP A 118 3.91 -0.22 -24.28
C ASP A 118 2.87 -0.94 -23.41
N LEU A 119 3.04 -0.93 -22.08
CA LEU A 119 2.09 -1.51 -21.14
C LEU A 119 0.72 -0.83 -21.24
N ILE A 120 0.68 0.50 -21.16
CA ILE A 120 -0.57 1.27 -21.23
C ILE A 120 -1.23 1.10 -22.61
N THR A 121 -0.43 1.15 -23.68
CA THR A 121 -0.93 0.98 -25.06
C THR A 121 -1.51 -0.41 -25.28
N LYS A 122 -0.89 -1.45 -24.71
CA LYS A 122 -1.37 -2.83 -24.82
C LYS A 122 -2.60 -3.09 -23.97
N GLU A 123 -2.56 -2.71 -22.70
CA GLU A 123 -3.59 -3.07 -21.73
C GLU A 123 -4.81 -2.16 -21.78
N GLN A 124 -4.63 -0.94 -22.27
CA GLN A 124 -5.69 0.06 -22.47
C GLN A 124 -6.57 0.26 -21.22
N PRO A 125 -6.01 0.47 -20.01
CA PRO A 125 -6.83 0.67 -18.80
C PRO A 125 -7.76 1.88 -18.94
N ASP A 126 -8.82 1.93 -18.15
CA ASP A 126 -9.75 3.07 -18.12
C ASP A 126 -9.13 4.28 -17.41
N PHE A 127 -8.25 4.05 -16.44
CA PHE A 127 -7.38 5.06 -15.86
C PHE A 127 -6.06 4.44 -15.37
N PHE A 128 -5.04 5.26 -15.18
CA PHE A 128 -3.81 4.83 -14.51
C PHE A 128 -3.17 5.98 -13.73
N ILE A 129 -2.37 5.62 -12.74
CA ILE A 129 -1.55 6.54 -11.97
C ILE A 129 -0.09 6.10 -11.97
N THR A 130 0.80 7.06 -12.13
CA THR A 130 2.24 6.89 -11.96
C THR A 130 2.69 7.69 -10.73
N MET A 131 3.50 7.08 -9.86
CA MET A 131 4.15 7.74 -8.71
C MET A 131 5.66 7.80 -8.94
N GLU A 132 6.34 8.73 -8.27
CA GLU A 132 7.72 9.15 -8.56
C GLU A 132 7.92 9.75 -9.97
N SER A 133 6.91 10.45 -10.47
CA SER A 133 6.93 10.99 -11.84
C SER A 133 7.42 12.44 -11.87
N ASN A 134 8.56 12.65 -12.51
CA ASN A 134 9.18 13.96 -12.68
C ASN A 134 8.98 14.52 -14.11
N THR A 135 9.71 15.59 -14.45
CA THR A 135 9.59 16.28 -15.74
C THR A 135 9.84 15.37 -16.94
N ASP A 136 10.78 14.43 -16.83
CA ASP A 136 11.11 13.53 -17.93
C ASP A 136 10.02 12.48 -18.16
N TRP A 137 9.44 11.96 -17.07
CA TRP A 137 8.25 11.11 -17.14
C TRP A 137 7.06 11.83 -17.77
N GLU A 138 6.79 13.08 -17.37
CA GLU A 138 5.69 13.85 -17.95
C GLU A 138 5.86 14.02 -19.47
N LYS A 139 7.08 14.40 -19.92
CA LYS A 139 7.38 14.55 -21.35
C LYS A 139 7.19 13.25 -22.11
N ALA A 140 7.65 12.13 -21.55
CA ALA A 140 7.55 10.83 -22.18
C ALA A 140 6.10 10.35 -22.31
N MET A 141 5.26 10.64 -21.31
CA MET A 141 3.86 10.20 -21.28
C MET A 141 2.94 10.99 -22.22
N ARG A 142 3.38 12.10 -22.83
CA ARG A 142 2.58 12.88 -23.80
C ARG A 142 1.97 12.05 -24.93
N VAL A 143 2.64 10.96 -25.33
CA VAL A 143 2.16 10.08 -26.41
C VAL A 143 0.85 9.35 -26.07
N VAL A 144 0.54 9.15 -24.78
CA VAL A 144 -0.70 8.47 -24.37
C VAL A 144 -1.84 9.45 -24.10
N GLU A 145 -1.57 10.74 -23.93
CA GLU A 145 -2.59 11.76 -23.62
C GLU A 145 -3.69 11.86 -24.69
N LYS A 146 -3.37 11.52 -25.95
CA LYS A 146 -4.38 11.44 -27.01
C LYS A 146 -5.50 10.43 -26.70
N ASP A 147 -5.17 9.35 -25.98
CA ASP A 147 -6.07 8.25 -25.64
C ASP A 147 -6.64 8.43 -24.22
N TYR A 148 -6.04 9.30 -23.41
CA TYR A 148 -6.41 9.61 -22.01
C TYR A 148 -6.63 11.13 -21.87
N PRO A 149 -7.79 11.66 -22.33
CA PRO A 149 -8.03 13.09 -22.46
C PRO A 149 -8.19 13.82 -21.11
N PHE A 150 -8.37 13.10 -20.01
CA PHE A 150 -8.44 13.67 -18.67
C PHE A 150 -7.17 13.33 -17.88
N SER A 151 -6.56 14.31 -17.24
CA SER A 151 -5.35 14.08 -16.43
C SER A 151 -5.20 15.11 -15.32
N GLU A 152 -4.52 14.73 -14.24
CA GLU A 152 -3.99 15.60 -13.20
C GLU A 152 -2.52 15.24 -12.98
N LYS A 153 -1.63 16.23 -13.04
CA LYS A 153 -0.19 15.98 -13.00
C LYS A 153 0.46 16.88 -11.97
N VAL A 154 1.05 16.26 -10.96
CA VAL A 154 1.89 16.89 -9.96
C VAL A 154 3.32 16.47 -10.22
N THR A 155 4.03 17.27 -11.00
CA THR A 155 5.39 16.94 -11.45
C THR A 155 6.42 17.48 -10.47
N LEU A 156 7.14 16.58 -9.80
CA LEU A 156 8.13 16.93 -8.79
C LEU A 156 9.45 16.19 -9.05
N GLU A 157 10.57 16.81 -8.70
CA GLU A 157 11.92 16.24 -8.83
C GLU A 157 12.41 15.56 -7.53
N ASN A 158 11.55 15.48 -6.51
CA ASN A 158 11.87 15.01 -5.16
C ASN A 158 11.39 13.56 -4.89
N THR A 159 11.14 12.75 -5.94
CA THR A 159 10.57 11.39 -5.86
C THR A 159 9.12 11.28 -5.39
N TYR A 160 8.41 12.38 -5.16
CA TYR A 160 7.00 12.34 -4.76
C TYR A 160 6.01 12.83 -5.82
N GLY A 161 6.49 13.09 -7.04
CA GLY A 161 5.62 13.48 -8.15
C GLY A 161 4.62 12.39 -8.54
N MET A 162 3.40 12.77 -8.93
CA MET A 162 2.31 11.86 -9.29
C MET A 162 1.57 12.33 -10.53
N HIS A 163 1.35 11.44 -11.50
CA HIS A 163 0.51 11.74 -12.67
C HIS A 163 -0.66 10.78 -12.78
N PHE A 164 -1.87 11.32 -12.79
CA PHE A 164 -3.11 10.58 -12.99
C PHE A 164 -3.64 10.83 -14.41
N TYR A 165 -4.01 9.78 -15.13
CA TYR A 165 -4.54 9.82 -16.49
C TYR A 165 -5.80 8.96 -16.59
N SER A 166 -6.82 9.43 -17.31
CA SER A 166 -8.13 8.79 -17.39
C SER A 166 -8.80 8.94 -18.75
N LYS A 167 -9.45 7.85 -19.18
CA LYS A 167 -10.44 7.82 -20.27
C LYS A 167 -11.84 8.19 -19.76
N LEU A 168 -12.09 7.90 -18.47
CA LEU A 168 -13.33 8.23 -17.79
C LEU A 168 -13.37 9.73 -17.51
N GLU A 169 -14.56 10.30 -17.62
CA GLU A 169 -14.80 11.72 -17.32
C GLU A 169 -14.43 12.01 -15.86
N ILE A 170 -13.53 12.99 -15.67
CA ILE A 170 -13.21 13.56 -14.36
C ILE A 170 -14.24 14.67 -14.09
N LEU A 171 -15.12 14.44 -13.12
CA LEU A 171 -16.13 15.42 -12.68
C LEU A 171 -15.52 16.48 -11.76
N GLU A 172 -14.56 16.06 -10.93
CA GLU A 172 -13.84 16.91 -9.99
C GLU A 172 -12.46 16.28 -9.75
N VAL A 173 -11.41 17.09 -9.68
CA VAL A 173 -10.07 16.63 -9.27
C VAL A 173 -9.45 17.63 -8.33
N LYS A 174 -8.78 17.11 -7.30
CA LYS A 174 -8.11 17.92 -6.30
C LYS A 174 -6.82 17.24 -5.86
N THR A 175 -5.72 17.99 -5.93
CA THR A 175 -4.45 17.63 -5.30
C THR A 175 -4.46 18.14 -3.86
N HIS A 176 -4.05 17.28 -2.93
CA HIS A 176 -3.95 17.58 -1.50
C HIS A 176 -2.51 17.42 -1.02
N TYR A 177 -2.17 18.23 -0.02
CA TYR A 177 -0.92 18.18 0.73
C TYR A 177 -1.29 18.10 2.21
N PHE A 178 -1.45 16.89 2.76
CA PHE A 178 -2.04 16.73 4.10
C PHE A 178 -1.06 16.98 5.24
N VAL A 179 0.22 16.65 5.01
CA VAL A 179 1.28 16.74 6.02
C VAL A 179 2.41 17.68 5.62
N ALA A 180 2.76 17.76 4.33
CA ALA A 180 3.80 18.63 3.80
C ALA A 180 3.48 19.01 2.35
N ASP A 181 3.92 20.20 1.92
CA ASP A 181 3.62 20.79 0.60
C ASP A 181 4.34 20.10 -0.57
N ASP A 182 5.20 19.13 -0.28
CA ASP A 182 5.98 18.36 -1.24
C ASP A 182 5.56 16.88 -1.32
N LEU A 183 4.51 16.50 -0.58
CA LEU A 183 3.91 15.17 -0.52
C LEU A 183 2.45 15.20 -1.01
N PRO A 184 2.23 15.11 -2.35
CA PRO A 184 0.90 15.19 -2.91
C PRO A 184 0.09 13.90 -2.75
N SER A 185 -1.23 14.06 -2.75
CA SER A 185 -2.20 12.98 -2.99
C SER A 185 -3.27 13.48 -3.95
N ILE A 186 -3.68 12.64 -4.91
CA ILE A 186 -4.65 13.02 -5.94
C ILE A 186 -6.02 12.41 -5.61
N GLU A 187 -7.04 13.25 -5.44
CA GLU A 187 -8.45 12.88 -5.35
C GLU A 187 -9.14 13.17 -6.68
N ALA A 188 -9.68 12.15 -7.34
CA ALA A 188 -10.42 12.31 -8.60
C ALA A 188 -11.82 11.68 -8.51
N LYS A 189 -12.85 12.50 -8.68
CA LYS A 189 -14.24 12.03 -8.85
C LYS A 189 -14.46 11.66 -10.31
N LEU A 190 -14.69 10.37 -10.56
CA LEU A 190 -14.79 9.80 -11.90
C LEU A 190 -16.22 9.34 -12.20
N LYS A 191 -16.58 9.41 -13.49
CA LYS A 191 -17.82 8.87 -14.00
C LYS A 191 -17.57 7.76 -15.02
N THR A 192 -18.12 6.58 -14.73
CA THR A 192 -18.12 5.42 -15.63
C THR A 192 -18.97 5.69 -16.88
N LYS A 193 -18.75 4.91 -17.94
CA LYS A 193 -19.45 5.05 -19.24
C LYS A 193 -20.97 4.89 -19.12
N ASP A 194 -21.40 4.09 -18.15
CA ASP A 194 -22.79 3.81 -17.83
C ASP A 194 -23.34 4.68 -16.68
N GLY A 195 -22.59 5.71 -16.26
CA GLY A 195 -23.09 6.81 -15.43
C GLY A 195 -22.92 6.64 -13.92
N TYR A 196 -22.31 5.56 -13.45
CA TYR A 196 -21.92 5.42 -12.03
C TYR A 196 -20.77 6.37 -11.70
N GLU A 197 -20.86 6.98 -10.52
CA GLU A 197 -19.83 7.84 -9.97
C GLU A 197 -19.08 7.12 -8.84
N PHE A 198 -17.78 7.36 -8.77
CA PHE A 198 -16.90 6.94 -7.68
C PHE A 198 -15.75 7.94 -7.50
N VAL A 199 -15.07 7.89 -6.35
CA VAL A 199 -13.85 8.64 -6.10
C VAL A 199 -12.65 7.70 -6.16
N PHE A 200 -11.60 8.11 -6.86
CA PHE A 200 -10.28 7.50 -6.81
C PHE A 200 -9.34 8.39 -5.98
N PHE A 201 -8.58 7.78 -5.08
CA PHE A 201 -7.47 8.41 -4.35
C PHE A 201 -6.16 7.73 -4.72
N GLY A 202 -5.24 8.51 -5.28
CA GLY A 202 -3.83 8.15 -5.51
C GLY A 202 -2.98 8.55 -4.31
N VAL A 203 -2.15 7.63 -3.78
CA VAL A 203 -1.31 7.88 -2.60
C VAL A 203 0.15 7.49 -2.85
N HIS A 204 1.08 8.26 -2.28
CA HIS A 204 2.53 7.97 -2.29
C HIS A 204 3.27 8.67 -1.13
N PRO A 205 3.00 8.30 0.13
CA PRO A 205 3.72 8.88 1.27
C PRO A 205 5.20 8.42 1.32
N PRO A 206 6.07 9.14 2.04
CA PRO A 206 7.48 8.78 2.16
C PRO A 206 7.71 7.48 2.97
N PRO A 207 8.69 6.64 2.60
CA PRO A 207 9.03 5.46 3.37
C PRO A 207 9.89 5.79 4.60
N PRO A 208 9.65 5.13 5.75
CA PRO A 208 10.60 5.16 6.85
C PRO A 208 11.83 4.33 6.50
N SER A 209 12.91 4.98 6.10
CA SER A 209 14.16 4.35 5.68
C SER A 209 15.39 5.18 6.09
N PRO A 210 16.56 4.57 6.27
CA PRO A 210 17.78 5.31 6.60
C PRO A 210 18.25 6.25 5.49
N THR A 211 17.71 6.12 4.27
CA THR A 211 18.08 6.92 3.09
C THR A 211 17.07 8.00 2.74
N GLU A 212 15.85 7.93 3.28
CA GLU A 212 14.75 8.86 2.96
C GLU A 212 14.17 9.49 4.22
N GLU A 213 13.45 8.74 5.06
CA GLU A 213 12.91 9.29 6.32
C GLU A 213 13.24 8.47 7.55
N LYS A 214 13.78 9.13 8.58
CA LYS A 214 14.16 8.47 9.84
C LYS A 214 12.95 7.87 10.56
N THR A 215 11.78 8.48 10.40
CA THR A 215 10.54 8.07 11.07
C THR A 215 9.40 7.85 10.08
N SER A 216 8.36 7.14 10.51
CA SER A 216 7.13 6.94 9.75
C SER A 216 6.08 8.01 9.99
N LYS A 217 6.41 9.14 10.65
CA LYS A 217 5.42 10.14 11.08
C LYS A 217 4.67 10.77 9.92
N GLU A 218 5.39 11.29 8.93
CA GLU A 218 4.76 11.88 7.74
C GLU A 218 3.89 10.85 7.01
N ARG A 219 4.44 9.64 6.81
CA ARG A 219 3.71 8.54 6.18
C ARG A 219 2.41 8.19 6.89
N ASP A 220 2.48 7.96 8.20
CA ASP A 220 1.33 7.55 9.00
C ASP A 220 0.32 8.71 9.08
N GLY A 221 0.79 9.95 9.22
CA GLY A 221 -0.07 11.14 9.26
C GLY A 221 -0.78 11.44 7.95
N ASP A 222 -0.09 11.27 6.81
CA ASP A 222 -0.63 11.47 5.47
C ASP A 222 -1.74 10.46 5.17
N LEU A 223 -1.42 9.16 5.32
CA LEU A 223 -2.38 8.07 5.12
C LEU A 223 -3.62 8.23 6.02
N LEU A 224 -3.44 8.59 7.30
CA LEU A 224 -4.58 8.75 8.22
C LEU A 224 -5.40 10.01 7.93
N SER A 225 -4.80 11.06 7.36
CA SER A 225 -5.52 12.23 6.85
C SER A 225 -6.38 11.87 5.65
N ILE A 226 -5.82 11.10 4.71
CA ILE A 226 -6.55 10.53 3.56
C ILE A 226 -7.69 9.64 4.07
N ALA A 227 -7.45 8.78 5.07
CA ALA A 227 -8.47 7.90 5.61
C ALA A 227 -9.69 8.66 6.15
N LYS A 228 -9.48 9.78 6.85
CA LYS A 228 -10.56 10.66 7.31
C LYS A 228 -11.32 11.31 6.16
N LYS A 229 -10.58 11.80 5.15
CA LYS A 229 -11.15 12.40 3.96
C LYS A 229 -12.01 11.39 3.20
N VAL A 230 -11.50 10.19 2.95
CA VAL A 230 -12.22 9.05 2.36
C VAL A 230 -13.54 8.79 3.10
N LYS A 231 -13.50 8.66 4.43
CA LYS A 231 -14.70 8.40 5.24
C LYS A 231 -15.77 9.50 5.15
N SER A 232 -15.39 10.72 4.76
CA SER A 232 -16.34 11.82 4.57
C SER A 232 -17.18 11.69 3.29
N HIS A 233 -16.72 10.92 2.30
CA HIS A 233 -17.44 10.72 1.04
C HIS A 233 -18.70 9.86 1.21
N LYS A 234 -19.72 10.16 0.39
CA LYS A 234 -21.02 9.46 0.37
C LYS A 234 -21.24 8.61 -0.88
N ILE A 235 -20.25 8.58 -1.76
CA ILE A 235 -20.23 7.76 -2.98
C ILE A 235 -19.08 6.74 -2.87
N PRO A 236 -19.07 5.68 -3.71
CA PRO A 236 -18.05 4.66 -3.65
C PRO A 236 -16.63 5.24 -3.77
N VAL A 237 -15.68 4.71 -2.99
CA VAL A 237 -14.29 5.19 -2.96
C VAL A 237 -13.32 4.05 -3.19
N LEU A 238 -12.33 4.28 -4.04
CA LEU A 238 -11.20 3.42 -4.32
C LEU A 238 -9.91 4.16 -3.97
N VAL A 239 -9.00 3.51 -3.24
CA VAL A 239 -7.68 4.06 -2.91
C VAL A 239 -6.61 3.10 -3.42
N SER A 240 -5.66 3.61 -4.21
CA SER A 240 -4.52 2.81 -4.67
C SER A 240 -3.28 3.67 -4.89
N GLY A 241 -2.13 3.03 -4.79
CA GLY A 241 -0.83 3.68 -4.89
C GLY A 241 0.18 2.90 -4.07
N ASP A 242 1.36 3.47 -3.93
CA ASP A 242 2.45 2.95 -3.10
C ASP A 242 2.26 3.51 -1.71
N PHE A 243 1.91 2.66 -0.74
CA PHE A 243 1.68 3.10 0.63
C PHE A 243 2.98 3.18 1.44
N ASN A 244 4.11 2.73 0.87
CA ASN A 244 5.37 2.53 1.58
C ASN A 244 5.19 1.80 2.92
N ASN A 245 4.23 0.86 2.91
CA ASN A 245 3.80 0.11 4.07
C ASN A 245 3.13 -1.19 3.62
N VAL A 246 3.18 -2.21 4.48
CA VAL A 246 2.53 -3.50 4.21
C VAL A 246 1.13 -3.55 4.80
N ALA A 247 0.26 -4.36 4.19
CA ALA A 247 -1.14 -4.48 4.56
C ALA A 247 -1.38 -4.86 6.04
N TRP A 248 -0.50 -5.69 6.60
CA TRP A 248 -0.58 -6.18 7.98
C TRP A 248 0.10 -5.29 9.00
N ALA A 249 0.75 -4.20 8.58
CA ALA A 249 1.33 -3.24 9.50
C ALA A 249 0.24 -2.55 10.33
N TYR A 250 0.60 -2.14 11.54
CA TYR A 250 -0.36 -1.53 12.46
C TYR A 250 -1.01 -0.26 11.87
N SER A 251 -0.23 0.62 11.24
CA SER A 251 -0.77 1.85 10.63
C SER A 251 -1.65 1.58 9.41
N SER A 252 -1.41 0.52 8.63
CA SER A 252 -2.32 0.07 7.56
C SER A 252 -3.66 -0.45 8.12
N GLN A 253 -3.64 -1.11 9.29
CA GLN A 253 -4.89 -1.50 9.96
C GLN A 253 -5.65 -0.28 10.50
N LEU A 254 -4.95 0.72 11.05
CA LEU A 254 -5.56 2.00 11.43
C LEU A 254 -6.13 2.75 10.23
N PHE A 255 -5.43 2.79 9.10
CA PHE A 255 -5.92 3.37 7.84
C PHE A 255 -7.24 2.72 7.43
N ARG A 256 -7.28 1.38 7.38
CA ARG A 256 -8.47 0.60 7.03
C ARG A 256 -9.63 0.87 7.98
N LYS A 257 -9.38 0.87 9.29
CA LYS A 257 -10.40 1.13 10.33
C LYS A 257 -10.94 2.57 10.29
N THR A 258 -10.05 3.53 10.01
CA THR A 258 -10.38 4.96 9.97
C THR A 258 -11.18 5.32 8.73
N SER A 259 -10.80 4.75 7.59
CA SER A 259 -11.44 4.96 6.28
C SER A 259 -12.71 4.13 6.07
N GLU A 260 -12.89 3.09 6.89
CA GLU A 260 -13.94 2.06 6.73
C GLU A 260 -13.88 1.33 5.38
N LEU A 261 -12.70 1.33 4.74
CA LEU A 261 -12.47 0.59 3.51
C LEU A 261 -12.13 -0.88 3.78
N ILE A 262 -12.26 -1.66 2.72
CA ILE A 262 -11.93 -3.07 2.66
C ILE A 262 -10.61 -3.21 1.91
N ASP A 263 -9.71 -4.04 2.43
CA ASP A 263 -8.48 -4.39 1.75
C ASP A 263 -8.78 -5.41 0.64
N ALA A 264 -8.61 -4.98 -0.61
CA ALA A 264 -8.98 -5.77 -1.78
C ALA A 264 -8.21 -7.11 -1.87
N ARG A 265 -7.08 -7.23 -1.18
CA ARG A 265 -6.17 -8.37 -1.32
C ARG A 265 -6.51 -9.52 -0.39
N ILE A 266 -7.37 -9.28 0.62
CA ILE A 266 -7.87 -10.33 1.50
C ILE A 266 -8.52 -11.42 0.64
N GLY A 267 -8.05 -12.66 0.81
CA GLY A 267 -8.51 -13.82 0.05
C GLY A 267 -8.05 -13.88 -1.41
N ARG A 268 -7.17 -12.97 -1.87
CA ARG A 268 -6.70 -12.92 -3.27
C ARG A 268 -5.20 -13.19 -3.41
N GLY A 269 -4.36 -12.63 -2.52
CA GLY A 269 -2.91 -12.79 -2.61
C GLY A 269 -2.15 -11.68 -1.91
N ILE A 270 -0.83 -11.83 -1.78
CA ILE A 270 0.06 -10.81 -1.22
C ILE A 270 0.29 -9.68 -2.24
N PHE A 271 0.46 -10.01 -3.52
CA PHE A 271 0.82 -9.06 -4.60
C PHE A 271 2.09 -8.26 -4.28
N ALA A 272 3.21 -8.97 -4.14
CA ALA A 272 4.48 -8.37 -3.75
C ALA A 272 5.10 -7.55 -4.89
N THR A 273 4.86 -6.25 -4.89
CA THR A 273 5.24 -5.31 -5.95
C THR A 273 6.69 -4.82 -5.84
N PHE A 274 7.26 -4.74 -4.63
CA PHE A 274 8.62 -4.29 -4.38
C PHE A 274 9.40 -5.36 -3.61
N HIS A 275 10.67 -5.66 -3.82
CA HIS A 275 11.56 -5.08 -4.82
C HIS A 275 11.62 -5.99 -6.06
N ALA A 276 11.29 -5.44 -7.23
CA ALA A 276 11.19 -6.16 -8.50
C ALA A 276 12.51 -6.84 -8.93
N LYS A 277 13.65 -6.20 -8.62
CA LYS A 277 15.01 -6.67 -8.92
C LYS A 277 15.53 -7.73 -7.94
N HIS A 278 14.94 -7.84 -6.74
CA HIS A 278 15.40 -8.74 -5.68
C HIS A 278 14.29 -9.70 -5.23
N TRP A 279 14.22 -10.87 -5.87
CA TRP A 279 13.10 -11.81 -5.68
C TRP A 279 12.85 -12.25 -4.23
N PHE A 280 13.89 -12.30 -3.40
CA PHE A 280 13.82 -12.76 -2.01
C PHE A 280 13.40 -11.66 -1.02
N PHE A 281 13.47 -10.38 -1.41
CA PHE A 281 13.03 -9.22 -0.63
C PHE A 281 11.69 -8.67 -1.08
N ARG A 282 10.86 -9.50 -1.72
CA ARG A 282 9.56 -9.07 -2.21
C ARG A 282 8.53 -8.92 -1.09
N VAL A 283 7.84 -7.79 -1.08
CA VAL A 283 6.85 -7.27 -0.15
C VAL A 283 5.78 -6.46 -0.92
N PRO A 284 4.54 -6.37 -0.43
CA PRO A 284 3.50 -5.57 -1.08
C PRO A 284 3.48 -4.14 -0.55
N LEU A 285 4.01 -3.20 -1.32
CA LEU A 285 3.95 -1.76 -0.98
C LEU A 285 2.83 -1.05 -1.73
N ASP A 286 2.51 -1.51 -2.94
CA ASP A 286 1.38 -1.00 -3.70
C ASP A 286 0.10 -1.69 -3.25
N LEU A 287 -0.81 -0.93 -2.65
CA LEU A 287 -2.02 -1.47 -2.02
C LEU A 287 -3.28 -1.02 -2.76
N LEU A 288 -4.40 -1.72 -2.51
CA LEU A 288 -5.71 -1.41 -3.07
C LEU A 288 -6.76 -1.55 -1.98
N TYR A 289 -7.44 -0.45 -1.64
CA TYR A 289 -8.56 -0.41 -0.71
C TYR A 289 -9.81 0.11 -1.40
N HIS A 290 -10.97 -0.38 -1.00
CA HIS A 290 -12.22 0.00 -1.65
C HIS A 290 -13.39 0.06 -0.65
N SER A 291 -14.39 0.88 -0.96
CA SER A 291 -15.64 0.90 -0.19
C SER A 291 -16.48 -0.34 -0.50
N LYS A 292 -17.47 -0.64 0.35
CA LYS A 292 -18.28 -1.86 0.23
C LYS A 292 -19.15 -1.95 -1.03
N GLU A 293 -19.35 -0.84 -1.74
CA GLU A 293 -20.08 -0.79 -3.01
C GLU A 293 -19.19 -1.15 -4.21
N ILE A 294 -17.87 -1.23 -4.02
CA ILE A 294 -16.92 -1.58 -5.07
C ILE A 294 -16.55 -3.06 -4.94
N PHE A 295 -16.83 -3.82 -5.98
CA PHE A 295 -16.52 -5.24 -6.04
C PHE A 295 -15.29 -5.46 -6.95
N VAL A 296 -14.15 -5.74 -6.32
CA VAL A 296 -12.90 -6.00 -7.05
C VAL A 296 -12.93 -7.39 -7.67
N LYS A 297 -12.87 -7.43 -9.00
CA LYS A 297 -12.92 -8.65 -9.80
C LYS A 297 -11.53 -9.30 -9.92
N GLU A 298 -10.52 -8.51 -10.26
CA GLU A 298 -9.15 -8.98 -10.42
C GLU A 298 -8.15 -8.03 -9.78
N ILE A 299 -7.07 -8.60 -9.25
CA ILE A 299 -5.84 -7.91 -8.86
C ILE A 299 -4.70 -8.79 -9.33
N PHE A 300 -3.68 -8.19 -9.93
CA PHE A 300 -2.48 -8.89 -10.38
C PHE A 300 -1.31 -7.92 -10.54
N THR A 301 -0.11 -8.47 -10.68
CA THR A 301 1.11 -7.70 -10.94
C THR A 301 1.53 -7.91 -12.38
N TYR A 302 1.86 -6.82 -13.07
CA TYR A 302 2.42 -6.87 -14.42
C TYR A 302 3.91 -7.19 -14.39
N PRO A 303 4.51 -7.62 -15.52
CA PRO A 303 5.95 -7.74 -15.65
C PRO A 303 6.70 -6.42 -15.36
N SER A 304 7.99 -6.52 -15.00
CA SER A 304 8.80 -5.35 -14.68
C SER A 304 8.93 -4.38 -15.87
N ILE A 305 8.73 -3.10 -15.56
CA ILE A 305 8.91 -1.96 -16.47
C ILE A 305 10.30 -1.30 -16.33
N GLY A 306 11.25 -1.94 -15.64
CA GLY A 306 12.57 -1.36 -15.31
C GLY A 306 12.62 -0.65 -13.94
N SER A 307 11.46 -0.30 -13.39
CA SER A 307 11.28 0.14 -12.00
C SER A 307 11.67 -0.96 -11.01
N ASP A 308 12.00 -0.56 -9.78
CA ASP A 308 12.07 -1.43 -8.62
C ASP A 308 10.69 -1.86 -8.09
N HIS A 309 9.60 -1.29 -8.60
CA HIS A 309 8.23 -1.77 -8.42
C HIS A 309 7.69 -2.51 -9.65
N PHE A 310 6.81 -3.48 -9.42
CA PHE A 310 5.94 -4.04 -10.43
C PHE A 310 4.64 -3.22 -10.53
N PRO A 311 4.12 -2.93 -11.74
CA PRO A 311 2.82 -2.28 -11.88
C PRO A 311 1.71 -3.16 -11.31
N LEU A 312 0.81 -2.57 -10.52
CA LEU A 312 -0.37 -3.22 -9.97
C LEU A 312 -1.56 -2.99 -10.91
N GLY A 313 -2.09 -4.08 -11.47
CA GLY A 313 -3.30 -4.08 -12.28
C GLY A 313 -4.51 -4.54 -11.48
N PHE A 314 -5.64 -3.87 -11.67
CA PHE A 314 -6.89 -4.28 -11.04
C PHE A 314 -8.12 -3.96 -11.90
N SER A 315 -9.20 -4.70 -11.65
CA SER A 315 -10.51 -4.41 -12.24
C SER A 315 -11.62 -4.52 -11.21
N PHE A 316 -12.65 -3.70 -11.34
CA PHE A 316 -13.77 -3.67 -10.40
C PHE A 316 -15.07 -3.24 -11.10
N PHE A 317 -16.19 -3.44 -10.41
CA PHE A 317 -17.48 -2.85 -10.75
C PHE A 317 -18.13 -2.26 -9.50
N ILE A 318 -19.12 -1.40 -9.68
CA ILE A 318 -19.87 -0.77 -8.61
C ILE A 318 -21.25 -1.40 -8.52
N ASP A 319 -21.62 -1.87 -7.34
CA ASP A 319 -22.93 -2.40 -7.02
C ASP A 319 -23.42 -1.76 -5.72
N ARG A 320 -24.39 -0.85 -5.84
CA ARG A 320 -24.92 -0.06 -4.72
C ARG A 320 -26.05 -0.78 -3.98
N GLU A 321 -26.60 -1.85 -4.55
CA GLU A 321 -27.72 -2.61 -3.98
C GLU A 321 -27.24 -3.82 -3.17
N ASN A 322 -25.94 -4.12 -3.22
CA ASN A 322 -25.34 -5.28 -2.59
C ASN A 322 -24.59 -4.92 -1.30
N ASP A 323 -25.07 -5.45 -0.17
CA ASP A 323 -24.50 -5.25 1.16
C ASP A 323 -23.62 -6.43 1.64
N GLU A 324 -23.29 -7.41 0.78
CA GLU A 324 -22.54 -8.61 1.18
C GLU A 324 -21.16 -8.32 1.78
N GLN A 325 -20.53 -7.20 1.40
CA GLN A 325 -19.21 -6.80 1.86
C GLN A 325 -19.25 -6.02 3.20
N LYS A 326 -20.44 -5.70 3.72
CA LYS A 326 -20.62 -4.88 4.92
C LYS A 326 -19.95 -5.47 6.18
N GLU A 327 -19.90 -6.80 6.29
CA GLU A 327 -19.26 -7.49 7.42
C GLU A 327 -17.72 -7.42 7.39
N GLU A 328 -17.14 -7.05 6.24
CA GLU A 328 -15.69 -6.92 6.08
C GLU A 328 -15.16 -5.56 6.56
N ILE A 329 -16.06 -4.59 6.73
CA ILE A 329 -15.72 -3.27 7.28
C ILE A 329 -15.27 -3.44 8.74
N LYS A 330 -14.15 -2.81 9.05
CA LYS A 330 -13.66 -2.65 10.42
C LYS A 330 -13.74 -1.19 10.78
N THR A 331 -14.11 -0.92 12.03
CA THR A 331 -14.18 0.42 12.59
C THR A 331 -13.12 0.56 13.68
N LEU A 332 -12.82 1.80 14.04
CA LEU A 332 -11.96 2.10 15.18
C LEU A 332 -12.58 1.58 16.49
N GLU A 333 -11.73 1.04 17.35
CA GLU A 333 -12.00 0.69 18.73
C GLU A 333 -11.89 1.93 19.64
N ASN A 334 -12.39 1.82 20.87
CA ASN A 334 -12.33 2.91 21.84
C ASN A 334 -10.88 3.36 22.07
N GLY A 335 -10.62 4.66 21.89
CA GLY A 335 -9.29 5.26 22.06
C GLY A 335 -8.46 5.33 20.78
N GLU A 336 -8.71 4.49 19.77
CA GLU A 336 -7.94 4.53 18.52
C GLU A 336 -8.14 5.85 17.76
N ILE A 337 -9.28 6.52 17.91
CA ILE A 337 -9.50 7.86 17.32
C ILE A 337 -8.54 8.92 17.87
N HIS A 338 -8.15 8.82 19.16
CA HIS A 338 -7.18 9.74 19.75
C HIS A 338 -5.78 9.48 19.16
N GLU A 339 -5.40 8.21 19.05
CA GLU A 339 -4.15 7.78 18.41
C GLU A 339 -4.09 8.24 16.94
N VAL A 340 -5.19 8.09 16.18
CA VAL A 340 -5.29 8.60 14.80
C VAL A 340 -5.05 10.11 14.74
N ASN A 341 -5.68 10.89 15.62
CA ASN A 341 -5.48 12.33 15.66
C ASN A 341 -4.04 12.69 16.03
N GLN A 342 -3.44 11.97 16.99
CA GLN A 342 -2.07 12.20 17.40
C GLN A 342 -1.09 11.93 16.25
N LEU A 343 -1.21 10.80 15.55
CA LEU A 343 -0.33 10.44 14.42
C LEU A 343 -0.43 11.45 13.27
N ILE A 344 -1.63 11.98 12.99
CA ILE A 344 -1.81 13.05 12.00
C ILE A 344 -1.07 14.32 12.44
N GLU A 345 -1.21 14.73 13.69
CA GLU A 345 -0.55 15.94 14.20
C GLU A 345 0.97 15.77 14.33
N GLU A 346 1.46 14.56 14.61
CA GLU A 346 2.88 14.23 14.57
C GLU A 346 3.43 14.28 13.15
N GLY A 347 2.68 13.77 12.15
CA GLY A 347 3.05 13.84 10.74
C GLY A 347 3.17 15.27 10.23
N LYS A 348 2.20 16.15 10.55
CA LYS A 348 2.25 17.58 10.18
C LYS A 348 3.36 18.38 10.86
N LYS A 349 3.85 17.92 12.01
CA LYS A 349 4.92 18.58 12.78
C LYS A 349 6.31 18.05 12.43
N GLU A 350 6.37 16.89 11.79
CA GLU A 350 7.64 16.34 11.34
C GLU A 350 8.20 17.27 10.26
N LYS A 351 9.51 17.47 10.31
CA LYS A 351 10.26 18.13 9.25
C LYS A 351 11.21 17.09 8.70
N SER A 352 11.17 16.90 7.38
CA SER A 352 12.14 16.02 6.73
C SER A 352 13.54 16.60 6.86
N ASP A 353 14.51 15.74 7.17
CA ASP A 353 15.94 16.07 7.13
C ASP A 353 16.51 15.96 5.70
N ASN A 354 15.77 15.34 4.78
CA ASN A 354 16.24 14.93 3.45
C ASN A 354 15.50 15.58 2.28
N ARG A 355 14.43 16.35 2.54
CA ARG A 355 13.68 17.11 1.53
C ARG A 355 13.83 18.61 1.82
N GLU A 356 14.12 19.39 0.79
CA GLU A 356 14.24 20.85 0.93
C GLU A 356 12.86 21.46 1.22
N GLU A 357 12.77 22.40 2.17
CA GLU A 357 11.54 23.18 2.38
C GLU A 357 11.23 23.92 1.07
N VAL A 358 10.17 23.52 0.36
CA VAL A 358 9.63 24.30 -0.75
C VAL A 358 9.10 25.60 -0.14
N ALA A 359 9.65 26.74 -0.57
CA ALA A 359 9.24 28.04 -0.05
C ALA A 359 7.71 28.20 -0.13
N THR A 360 7.06 28.40 1.01
CA THR A 360 5.63 28.68 1.09
C THR A 360 5.35 30.06 0.47
N GLU A 361 4.18 30.25 -0.14
CA GLU A 361 3.73 31.48 -0.84
C GLU A 361 3.71 32.78 0.00
N ASP A 362 4.17 32.75 1.26
CA ASP A 362 4.18 33.91 2.16
C ASP A 362 5.41 34.84 2.00
N GLU A 363 6.27 34.65 1.00
CA GLU A 363 7.48 35.49 0.77
C GLU A 363 7.56 36.23 -0.60
N ILE A 364 6.44 36.66 -1.20
CA ILE A 364 6.46 37.64 -2.32
C ILE A 364 5.52 38.82 -2.08
#